data_AF-Q8YH98-F1
#
_entry.id   AF-Q8YH98-F1
#
_cell.length_a   1.000
_cell.length_b   1.000
_cell.length_c   1.000
_cell.angle_alpha   90.00
_cell.angle_beta   90.00
_cell.angle_gamma   90.00
#
_symmetry.space_group_name_H-M   'P 1'
#
loop_
_entity.id
_entity.type
_entity.pdbx_description
1 polymer ?
#
loop_
_entity_poly.entity_id
_entity_poly.type
_entity_poly.pdbx_seq_one_letter_code
_entity_poly.pdbx_strand_id
1 'polypeptide(L)'
;MEAIELSRSGGHPYSSPNVPKGFNTVVGFFFDTYDWYPAAYDDEEGNAMKDRELIQYEDWCAKYARTLGLEVKEVEAPAALKVHGIMALKAYPEALLEIRLIEMP
;
A
#
# COMPACT_ATOMS: atom_id res chain seq x y z
N MET A 1 16.92 -6.38 13.78
CA MET A 1 17.66 -7.32 12.91
C MET A 1 16.80 -7.79 11.73
N GLU A 2 15.46 -7.70 11.79
CA GLU A 2 14.54 -8.09 10.69
C GLU A 2 14.54 -7.17 9.46
N ALA A 3 14.71 -5.85 9.62
CA ALA A 3 14.62 -4.91 8.48
C ALA A 3 15.69 -5.12 7.39
N ILE A 4 16.87 -5.64 7.77
CA ILE A 4 17.99 -5.88 6.84
C ILE A 4 17.75 -7.16 6.02
N GLU A 5 17.03 -8.16 6.56
CA GLU A 5 16.70 -9.38 5.84
C GLU A 5 15.58 -9.18 4.81
N LEU A 6 14.63 -8.27 5.06
CA LEU A 6 13.58 -7.87 4.10
C LEU A 6 14.17 -7.24 2.81
N SER A 7 15.23 -6.44 2.92
CA SER A 7 15.91 -5.88 1.73
C SER A 7 16.54 -6.96 0.84
N ARG A 8 16.90 -8.13 1.41
CA ARG A 8 17.57 -9.23 0.70
C ARG A 8 16.59 -10.18 -0.01
N SER A 9 15.30 -10.14 0.33
CA SER A 9 14.23 -10.83 -0.42
C SER A 9 13.63 -9.99 -1.56
N GLY A 10 14.11 -8.75 -1.75
CA GLY A 10 13.65 -7.86 -2.82
C GLY A 10 12.31 -7.16 -2.54
N GLY A 11 11.82 -7.16 -1.29
CA GLY A 11 10.58 -6.49 -0.91
C GLY A 11 10.80 -5.39 0.13
N HIS A 12 10.08 -4.28 -0.01
CA HIS A 12 10.05 -3.21 0.99
C HIS A 12 9.11 -3.59 2.17
N PRO A 13 9.21 -2.96 3.37
CA PRO A 13 8.47 -3.37 4.57
C PRO A 13 6.94 -3.28 4.46
N TYR A 14 6.43 -2.61 3.42
CA TYR A 14 5.00 -2.49 3.10
C TYR A 14 4.54 -3.38 1.94
N SER A 15 5.39 -4.33 1.50
CA SER A 15 5.02 -5.33 0.51
C SER A 15 4.11 -6.38 1.13
N SER A 16 2.88 -6.50 0.61
CA SER A 16 1.96 -7.58 0.96
C SER A 16 2.40 -8.90 0.30
N PRO A 17 2.41 -10.05 1.00
CA PRO A 17 3.03 -11.28 0.51
C PRO A 17 2.23 -12.04 -0.57
N ASN A 18 0.93 -11.78 -0.71
CA ASN A 18 0.01 -12.57 -1.53
C ASN A 18 -0.82 -11.72 -2.50
N VAL A 19 -0.23 -10.63 -3.00
CA VAL A 19 -0.88 -9.75 -3.98
C VAL A 19 -1.00 -10.47 -5.34
N PRO A 20 -2.20 -10.61 -5.91
CA PRO A 20 -2.37 -11.21 -7.23
C PRO A 20 -1.74 -10.36 -8.34
N LYS A 21 -1.25 -11.01 -9.41
CA LYS A 21 -0.69 -10.31 -10.58
C LYS A 21 -1.67 -9.28 -11.16
N GLY A 22 -1.19 -8.07 -11.41
CA GLY A 22 -1.98 -6.96 -11.94
C GLY A 22 -2.77 -6.18 -10.89
N PHE A 23 -2.56 -6.49 -9.61
CA PHE A 23 -3.08 -5.75 -8.47
C PHE A 23 -1.93 -5.29 -7.58
N ASN A 24 -2.16 -4.23 -6.80
CA ASN A 24 -1.29 -3.83 -5.70
C ASN A 24 -2.11 -3.16 -4.59
N THR A 25 -1.56 -3.09 -3.38
CA THR A 25 -2.16 -2.27 -2.31
C THR A 25 -1.74 -0.82 -2.51
N VAL A 26 -2.51 0.13 -2.01
CA VAL A 26 -2.15 1.55 -2.12
C VAL A 26 -0.79 1.82 -1.49
N VAL A 27 -0.56 1.28 -0.28
CA VAL A 27 0.74 1.43 0.40
C VAL A 27 1.88 0.72 -0.34
N GLY A 28 1.65 -0.49 -0.88
CA GLY A 28 2.64 -1.21 -1.69
C GLY A 28 3.09 -0.37 -2.88
N PHE A 29 2.11 0.03 -3.69
CA PHE A 29 2.33 0.79 -4.91
C PHE A 29 2.98 2.15 -4.67
N PHE A 30 2.59 2.86 -3.60
CA PHE A 30 3.16 4.16 -3.27
C PHE A 30 4.65 4.05 -2.92
N PHE A 31 5.04 3.02 -2.17
CA PHE A 31 6.45 2.75 -1.85
C PHE A 31 7.25 2.34 -3.08
N ASP A 32 6.71 1.44 -3.91
CA ASP A 32 7.36 1.00 -5.16
C ASP A 32 7.64 2.19 -6.10
N THR A 33 6.78 3.22 -6.07
CA THR A 33 6.87 4.37 -6.98
C THR A 33 7.81 5.47 -6.49
N TYR A 34 7.74 5.82 -5.20
CA TYR A 34 8.49 6.96 -4.67
C TYR A 34 9.83 6.58 -4.04
N ASP A 35 10.12 5.28 -3.84
CA ASP A 35 11.32 4.72 -3.20
C ASP A 35 11.63 5.31 -1.79
N TRP A 36 10.71 6.14 -1.28
CA TRP A 36 10.80 6.88 -0.04
C TRP A 36 9.41 7.31 0.40
N TYR A 37 9.03 6.92 1.62
CA TYR A 37 7.80 7.38 2.25
C TYR A 37 8.10 7.83 3.69
N PRO A 38 7.90 9.12 4.03
CA PRO A 38 8.26 9.66 5.34
C PRO A 38 7.64 8.90 6.52
N ALA A 39 6.38 8.42 6.40
CA ALA A 39 5.74 7.68 7.49
C ALA A 39 6.31 6.26 7.71
N ALA A 40 7.19 5.78 6.82
CA ALA A 40 7.99 4.57 7.06
C ALA A 40 9.09 4.79 8.11
N TYR A 41 9.47 6.06 8.32
CA TYR A 41 10.59 6.52 9.13
C TYR A 41 10.15 7.52 10.21
N ASP A 42 8.85 7.73 10.40
CA ASP A 42 8.36 8.55 11.50
C ASP A 42 8.30 7.68 12.77
N ASP A 43 9.34 7.85 13.57
CA ASP A 43 9.80 6.98 14.64
C ASP A 43 8.80 6.82 15.81
N GLU A 44 7.70 7.57 15.83
CA GLU A 44 6.74 7.54 16.93
C GLU A 44 5.57 6.57 16.73
N GLU A 45 5.19 6.20 15.49
CA GLU A 45 4.06 5.28 15.28
C GLU A 45 4.14 4.31 14.09
N GLY A 46 5.00 4.46 13.07
CA GLY A 46 5.22 3.45 11.99
C GLY A 46 4.01 3.01 11.13
N ASN A 47 2.82 3.55 11.37
CA ASN A 47 1.59 3.17 10.70
C ASN A 47 1.28 4.07 9.50
N ALA A 48 1.80 3.71 8.33
CA ALA A 48 1.56 4.43 7.07
C ALA A 48 0.06 4.64 6.77
N MET A 49 -0.84 3.78 7.25
CA MET A 49 -2.29 3.93 7.03
C MET A 49 -2.93 5.08 7.82
N LYS A 50 -2.20 5.73 8.72
CA LYS A 50 -2.64 6.97 9.38
C LYS A 50 -2.30 8.23 8.57
N ASP A 51 -1.47 8.10 7.54
CA ASP A 51 -1.09 9.23 6.74
C ASP A 51 -2.27 9.73 5.90
N ARG A 52 -2.45 11.06 5.90
CA ARG A 52 -3.59 11.73 5.28
C ARG A 52 -3.59 11.58 3.75
N GLU A 53 -2.45 11.52 3.12
CA GLU A 53 -2.30 11.33 1.67
C GLU A 53 -2.70 9.90 1.29
N LEU A 54 -2.17 8.88 1.99
CA LEU A 54 -2.55 7.49 1.76
C LEU A 54 -4.03 7.23 2.02
N ILE A 55 -4.62 7.82 3.07
CA ILE A 55 -6.06 7.71 3.34
C ILE A 55 -6.87 8.27 2.16
N GLN A 56 -6.52 9.46 1.65
CA GLN A 56 -7.21 10.06 0.52
C GLN A 56 -7.05 9.25 -0.77
N TYR A 57 -5.88 8.64 -0.96
CA TYR A 57 -5.59 7.76 -2.08
C TYR A 57 -6.46 6.50 -2.01
N GLU A 58 -6.49 5.84 -0.86
CA GLU A 58 -7.31 4.66 -0.57
C GLU A 58 -8.81 4.96 -0.78
N ASP A 59 -9.30 6.09 -0.27
CA ASP A 59 -10.69 6.51 -0.45
C ASP A 59 -11.04 6.77 -1.91
N TRP A 60 -10.13 7.40 -2.68
CA TRP A 60 -10.32 7.62 -4.11
C TRP A 60 -10.38 6.30 -4.86
N CYS A 61 -9.43 5.38 -4.63
CA CYS A 61 -9.40 4.07 -5.30
C CYS A 61 -10.64 3.24 -4.95
N ALA A 62 -11.05 3.23 -3.68
CA ALA A 62 -12.26 2.55 -3.23
C ALA A 62 -13.52 3.09 -3.90
N LYS A 63 -13.62 4.42 -4.06
CA LYS A 63 -14.74 5.08 -4.74
C LYS A 63 -14.77 4.70 -6.22
N TYR A 64 -13.67 4.85 -6.95
CA TYR A 64 -13.62 4.63 -8.39
C TYR A 64 -13.74 3.15 -8.76
N ALA A 65 -13.12 2.25 -7.99
CA ALA A 65 -13.30 0.81 -8.20
C ALA A 65 -14.78 0.42 -8.11
N ARG A 66 -15.51 0.97 -7.12
CA ARG A 66 -16.96 0.76 -6.99
C ARG A 66 -17.74 1.35 -8.16
N THR A 67 -17.46 2.59 -8.54
CA THR A 67 -18.17 3.29 -9.64
C THR A 67 -17.99 2.58 -10.97
N LEU A 68 -16.80 2.02 -11.23
CA LEU A 68 -16.45 1.36 -12.48
C LEU A 68 -16.71 -0.16 -12.47
N GLY A 69 -17.15 -0.72 -11.33
CA GLY A 69 -17.36 -2.16 -11.19
C GLY A 69 -16.07 -2.99 -11.26
N LEU A 70 -14.93 -2.39 -10.88
CA LEU A 70 -13.64 -3.07 -10.86
C LEU A 70 -13.56 -4.02 -9.67
N GLU A 71 -12.89 -5.15 -9.90
CA GLU A 71 -12.60 -6.08 -8.83
C GLU A 71 -11.62 -5.45 -7.81
N VAL A 72 -11.89 -5.68 -6.53
CA VAL A 72 -10.99 -5.33 -5.42
C VAL A 72 -10.73 -6.60 -4.64
N LYS A 73 -9.46 -6.89 -4.38
CA LYS A 73 -9.04 -8.07 -3.63
C LYS A 73 -8.78 -7.69 -2.18
N GLU A 74 -8.99 -8.63 -1.28
CA GLU A 74 -8.49 -8.53 0.09
C GLU A 74 -7.23 -9.40 0.18
N VAL A 75 -6.13 -8.80 0.63
CA VAL A 75 -4.81 -9.44 0.72
C VAL A 75 -4.25 -9.28 2.12
N GLU A 76 -3.28 -10.12 2.46
CA GLU A 76 -2.63 -10.07 3.76
C GLU A 76 -1.86 -8.75 3.90
N ALA A 77 -2.00 -8.09 5.05
CA ALA A 77 -1.27 -6.86 5.31
C ALA A 77 0.25 -7.12 5.36
N PRO A 78 1.08 -6.13 5.01
CA PRO A 78 2.51 -6.23 5.17
C PRO A 78 2.93 -6.28 6.64
N ALA A 79 4.11 -6.82 6.91
CA ALA A 79 4.62 -6.99 8.27
C ALA A 79 4.63 -5.69 9.09
N ALA A 80 4.99 -4.56 8.44
CA ALA A 80 5.02 -3.25 9.07
C ALA A 80 3.64 -2.76 9.57
N LEU A 81 2.53 -3.24 9.01
CA LEU A 81 1.19 -2.85 9.44
C LEU A 81 0.58 -3.83 10.45
N LYS A 82 1.02 -5.09 10.45
CA LYS A 82 0.54 -6.10 11.41
C LYS A 82 0.88 -5.75 12.86
N VAL A 83 2.02 -5.11 13.11
CA VAL A 83 2.40 -4.64 14.45
C VAL A 83 1.43 -3.59 15.00
N HIS A 84 0.63 -2.97 14.11
CA HIS A 84 -0.43 -2.02 14.45
C HIS A 84 -1.84 -2.65 14.42
N GLY A 85 -1.94 -3.97 14.35
CA GLY A 85 -3.22 -4.70 14.33
C GLY A 85 -3.95 -4.69 12.98
N ILE A 86 -3.31 -4.20 11.92
CA ILE A 86 -3.88 -4.23 10.57
C ILE A 86 -3.49 -5.57 9.92
N MET A 87 -4.48 -6.42 9.69
CA MET A 87 -4.25 -7.81 9.26
C MET A 87 -4.45 -8.03 7.76
N ALA A 88 -5.25 -7.18 7.13
CA ALA A 88 -5.56 -7.25 5.71
C ALA A 88 -5.64 -5.86 5.09
N LEU A 89 -5.35 -5.78 3.80
CA LEU A 89 -5.47 -4.57 2.98
C LEU A 89 -6.31 -4.87 1.74
N LYS A 90 -6.83 -3.80 1.14
CA LYS A 90 -7.40 -3.88 -0.21
C LYS A 90 -6.28 -3.78 -1.23
N ALA A 91 -6.35 -4.64 -2.25
CA ALA A 91 -5.54 -4.54 -3.44
C ALA A 91 -6.44 -4.16 -4.63
N TYR A 92 -6.01 -3.13 -5.35
CA TYR A 92 -6.68 -2.55 -6.50
C TYR A 92 -5.93 -2.93 -7.78
N PRO A 93 -6.58 -2.92 -8.95
CA PRO A 93 -5.87 -3.06 -10.22
C PRO A 93 -4.77 -2.00 -10.33
N GLU A 94 -3.56 -2.38 -10.73
CA GLU A 94 -2.40 -1.47 -10.83
C GLU A 94 -2.72 -0.24 -11.68
N ALA A 95 -3.44 -0.43 -12.80
CA ALA A 95 -3.86 0.67 -13.67
C ALA A 95 -4.71 1.74 -12.95
N LEU A 96 -5.52 1.35 -11.95
CA LEU A 96 -6.29 2.32 -11.16
C LEU A 96 -5.39 3.13 -10.24
N LEU A 97 -4.36 2.49 -9.67
CA LEU A 97 -3.37 3.14 -8.84
C LEU A 97 -2.54 4.11 -9.69
N GLU A 98 -2.02 3.67 -10.84
CA GLU A 98 -1.31 4.55 -11.79
C GLU A 98 -2.11 5.80 -12.17
N ILE A 99 -3.42 5.68 -12.45
CA ILE A 99 -4.28 6.83 -12.73
C ILE A 99 -4.32 7.79 -11.56
N ARG A 100 -4.52 7.29 -10.33
CA ARG A 100 -4.59 8.14 -9.14
C ARG A 100 -3.28 8.88 -8.91
N LEU A 101 -2.15 8.21 -9.13
CA LEU A 101 -0.83 8.81 -9.02
C LEU A 101 -0.68 10.03 -9.95
N ILE A 102 -1.16 9.91 -11.19
CA ILE A 102 -1.12 11.00 -12.18
C ILE A 102 -2.07 12.16 -11.79
N GLU A 103 -3.21 11.86 -11.17
CA GLU A 103 -4.18 12.87 -10.71
C GLU A 103 -3.78 13.58 -9.40
N MET A 104 -2.67 13.21 -8.78
CA MET A 104 -2.12 13.85 -7.58
C MET A 104 -0.94 14.77 -7.96
N PRO A 105 -1.17 16.05 -8.32
CA PRO A 105 -0.11 17.04 -8.52
C PRO A 105 0.51 17.53 -7.21
#